data_AF-A0A936U348-F1
#
_entry.id   AF-A0A936U348-F1
#
_cell.length_a   1.000
_cell.length_b   1.000
_cell.length_c   1.000
_cell.angle_alpha   90.00
_cell.angle_beta   90.00
_cell.angle_gamma   90.00
#
_symmetry.space_group_name_H-M   'P 1'
#
loop_
_entity.id
_entity.type
_entity.pdbx_description
1 polymer ?
#
loop_
_entity_poly.entity_id
_entity_poly.type
_entity_poly.pdbx_seq_one_letter_code
_entity_poly.pdbx_strand_id
1 'polypeptide(L)'
;MRLDNAGRSRLRCSRVGSVFARSLPARLRLITARTLLQYAEEHPDVRDELTRLIRFLEVAAWTDATHLKETCPFPARPIGAKRVVFNIKGNHYRVICAVRYASPPNGLQGVVFVHFVGTHAEYDRVDAETVTFL
;
A
#
# COMPACT_ATOMS: atom_id res chain seq x y z
N MET A 1 -11.25 58.28 -17.16
CA MET A 1 -10.53 58.22 -15.88
C MET A 1 -10.81 56.85 -15.30
N ARG A 2 -9.76 56.17 -14.82
CA ARG A 2 -9.62 54.71 -14.67
C ARG A 2 -10.68 54.07 -13.75
N LEU A 3 -11.17 52.90 -14.17
CA LEU A 3 -11.82 51.93 -13.31
C LEU A 3 -11.04 50.60 -13.37
N ASP A 4 -10.77 50.10 -12.17
CA ASP A 4 -10.78 48.69 -11.75
C ASP A 4 -9.50 47.84 -11.85
N ASN A 5 -8.81 47.87 -10.71
CA ASN A 5 -7.97 46.85 -10.13
C ASN A 5 -8.83 45.70 -9.57
N ALA A 6 -8.64 44.46 -10.04
CA ALA A 6 -8.80 43.22 -9.24
C ALA A 6 -8.59 41.96 -10.12
N GLY A 7 -7.33 41.65 -10.44
CA GLY A 7 -6.95 40.31 -10.88
C GLY A 7 -6.79 39.39 -9.69
N ARG A 8 -7.78 38.54 -9.40
CA ARG A 8 -7.60 37.31 -8.61
C ARG A 8 -8.53 36.23 -9.15
N SER A 9 -7.92 35.31 -9.90
CA SER A 9 -8.52 34.09 -10.44
C SER A 9 -9.08 33.24 -9.30
N ARG A 10 -10.40 33.04 -9.31
CA ARG A 10 -11.05 32.01 -8.50
C ARG A 10 -10.76 30.66 -9.16
N LEU A 11 -9.79 29.94 -8.63
CA LEU A 11 -9.67 28.50 -8.86
C LEU A 11 -10.94 27.84 -8.32
N ARG A 12 -11.79 27.37 -9.24
CA ARG A 12 -12.87 26.42 -8.94
C ARG A 12 -12.22 25.18 -8.33
N CYS A 13 -12.44 24.97 -7.04
CA CYS A 13 -12.24 23.67 -6.42
C CYS A 13 -13.31 22.73 -7.00
N SER A 14 -12.92 21.95 -8.00
CA SER A 14 -13.72 20.88 -8.58
C SER A 14 -13.95 19.81 -7.51
N ARG A 15 -15.15 19.84 -6.92
CA ARG A 15 -15.94 18.67 -6.51
C ARG A 15 -15.14 17.36 -6.54
N VAL A 16 -14.45 17.02 -5.44
CA VAL A 16 -13.93 15.67 -5.21
C VAL A 16 -15.15 14.78 -4.99
N GLY A 17 -15.69 14.27 -6.09
CA GLY A 17 -16.67 13.21 -6.06
C GLY A 17 -16.01 12.00 -5.41
N SER A 18 -16.59 11.54 -4.30
CA SER A 18 -16.36 10.20 -3.79
C SER A 18 -16.78 9.21 -4.89
N VAL A 19 -15.80 8.77 -5.68
CA VAL A 19 -15.92 7.61 -6.58
C VAL A 19 -15.32 6.42 -5.84
N PHE A 20 -15.91 6.04 -4.71
CA PHE A 20 -15.59 4.78 -4.06
C PHE A 20 -16.83 3.90 -4.02
N ALA A 21 -16.62 2.64 -4.37
CA ALA A 21 -17.53 1.50 -4.24
C ALA A 21 -18.52 1.25 -5.39
N ARG A 22 -18.01 1.01 -6.61
CA ARG A 22 -18.35 -0.28 -7.25
C ARG A 22 -17.32 -1.28 -6.75
N SER A 23 -17.76 -2.25 -5.96
CA SER A 23 -16.95 -3.34 -5.42
C SER A 23 -16.33 -4.12 -6.58
N LEU A 24 -15.13 -3.72 -7.02
CA LEU A 24 -14.31 -4.58 -7.84
C LEU A 24 -13.89 -5.74 -6.93
N PRO A 25 -14.12 -7.00 -7.32
CA PRO A 25 -13.72 -8.12 -6.49
C PRO A 25 -12.21 -8.03 -6.28
N ALA A 26 -11.81 -7.95 -5.01
CA ALA A 26 -10.43 -8.12 -4.60
C ALA A 26 -9.89 -9.39 -5.24
N ARG A 27 -8.87 -9.25 -6.09
CA ARG A 27 -8.27 -10.41 -6.77
C ARG A 27 -7.03 -10.90 -6.04
N LEU A 28 -6.53 -10.15 -5.05
CA LEU A 28 -5.53 -10.61 -4.11
C LEU A 28 -6.17 -10.83 -2.74
N ARG A 29 -5.76 -11.91 -2.07
CA ARG A 29 -6.16 -12.18 -0.68
C ARG A 29 -5.03 -11.81 0.27
N LEU A 30 -5.27 -10.86 1.17
CA LEU A 30 -4.35 -10.54 2.26
C LEU A 30 -4.56 -11.53 3.43
N ILE A 31 -3.53 -12.30 3.79
CA ILE A 31 -3.65 -13.33 4.84
C ILE A 31 -3.32 -12.78 6.23
N THR A 32 -2.33 -11.90 6.32
CA THR A 32 -1.75 -11.42 7.57
C THR A 32 -2.22 -10.01 7.94
N ALA A 33 -3.45 -9.64 7.54
CA ALA A 33 -4.03 -8.34 7.84
C ALA A 33 -4.11 -8.09 9.36
N ARG A 34 -4.47 -9.13 10.12
CA ARG A 34 -4.55 -9.08 11.59
C ARG A 34 -3.22 -8.66 12.22
N THR A 35 -2.09 -9.18 11.74
CA THR A 35 -0.77 -8.88 12.31
C THR A 35 -0.41 -7.40 12.11
N LEU A 36 -0.69 -6.83 10.93
CA LEU A 36 -0.50 -5.39 10.70
C LEU A 36 -1.43 -4.54 11.57
N LEU A 37 -2.67 -4.97 11.78
CA LEU A 37 -3.61 -4.28 12.66
C LEU A 37 -3.13 -4.29 14.12
N GLN A 38 -2.63 -5.42 14.61
CA GLN A 38 -2.06 -5.51 15.96
C GLN A 38 -0.84 -4.61 16.12
N TYR A 39 0.08 -4.61 15.15
CA TYR A 39 1.24 -3.71 15.17
C TYR A 39 0.80 -2.23 15.18
N ALA A 40 -0.26 -1.91 14.44
CA ALA A 40 -0.85 -0.57 14.39
C ALA A 40 -1.54 -0.15 15.70
N GLU A 41 -1.98 -1.10 16.54
CA GLU A 41 -2.50 -0.83 17.87
C GLU A 41 -1.38 -0.52 18.87
N GLU A 42 -0.25 -1.24 18.77
CA GLU A 42 0.95 -1.04 19.58
C GLU A 42 1.71 0.25 19.20
N HIS A 43 1.58 0.69 17.94
CA HIS A 43 2.26 1.87 17.40
C HIS A 43 1.25 2.87 16.81
N PRO A 44 0.58 3.69 17.66
CA PRO A 44 -0.43 4.64 17.23
C PRO A 44 0.08 5.66 16.19
N ASP A 45 1.39 5.91 16.20
CA ASP A 45 2.05 6.90 15.36
C ASP A 45 2.17 6.48 13.88
N VAL A 46 2.00 5.18 13.56
CA VAL A 46 2.02 4.63 12.19
C VAL A 46 0.68 3.98 11.81
N ARG A 47 -0.30 4.02 12.72
CA ARG A 47 -1.58 3.33 12.60
C ARG A 47 -2.34 3.72 11.35
N ASP A 48 -2.42 5.00 11.05
CA ASP A 48 -3.20 5.52 9.92
C ASP A 48 -2.60 5.07 8.60
N GLU A 49 -1.28 5.09 8.46
CA GLU A 49 -0.57 4.65 7.28
C GLU A 49 -0.67 3.13 7.08
N LEU A 50 -0.54 2.33 8.14
CA LEU A 50 -0.74 0.88 8.06
C LEU A 50 -2.18 0.53 7.69
N THR A 51 -3.16 1.23 8.26
CA THR A 51 -4.57 1.01 7.92
C THR A 51 -4.86 1.37 6.45
N ARG A 52 -4.24 2.43 5.92
CA ARG A 52 -4.33 2.76 4.49
C ARG A 52 -3.68 1.68 3.61
N LEU A 53 -2.52 1.16 4.02
CA LEU A 53 -1.85 0.08 3.30
C LEU A 53 -2.73 -1.19 3.28
N ILE A 54 -3.31 -1.59 4.41
CA ILE A 54 -4.21 -2.75 4.49
C ILE A 54 -5.39 -2.59 3.53
N ARG A 55 -6.12 -1.47 3.61
CA ARG A 55 -7.27 -1.21 2.73
C ARG A 55 -6.90 -1.22 1.25
N PHE A 56 -5.71 -0.72 0.91
CA PHE A 56 -5.20 -0.78 -0.44
C PHE A 56 -4.88 -2.22 -0.89
N LEU A 57 -4.21 -3.01 -0.05
CA LEU A 57 -3.89 -4.41 -0.33
C LEU A 57 -5.15 -5.27 -0.44
N GLU A 58 -6.21 -4.95 0.30
CA GLU A 58 -7.51 -5.63 0.23
C GLU A 58 -8.23 -5.43 -1.10
N VAL A 59 -7.98 -4.33 -1.82
CA VAL A 59 -8.59 -4.09 -3.15
C VAL A 59 -7.60 -4.27 -4.29
N ALA A 60 -6.35 -4.64 -3.98
CA ALA A 60 -5.30 -4.81 -4.97
C ALA A 60 -5.58 -6.01 -5.88
N ALA A 61 -5.19 -5.88 -7.15
CA ALA A 61 -5.46 -6.84 -8.20
C ALA A 61 -4.23 -7.07 -9.09
N TRP A 62 -3.06 -7.23 -8.48
CA TRP A 62 -1.81 -7.41 -9.22
C TRP A 62 -1.68 -8.82 -9.80
N THR A 63 -1.19 -8.87 -11.03
CA THR A 63 -0.89 -10.10 -11.78
C THR A 63 0.58 -10.48 -11.69
N ASP A 64 1.45 -9.48 -11.54
CA ASP A 64 2.90 -9.61 -11.52
C ASP A 64 3.54 -8.37 -10.81
N ALA A 65 4.87 -8.39 -10.70
CA ALA A 65 5.63 -7.33 -10.04
C ALA A 65 5.66 -6.01 -10.83
N THR A 66 5.53 -6.06 -12.16
CA THR A 66 5.48 -4.88 -13.03
C THR A 66 4.15 -4.14 -12.82
N HIS A 67 3.04 -4.86 -12.86
CA HIS A 67 1.71 -4.33 -12.59
C HIS A 67 1.60 -3.73 -11.19
N LEU A 68 2.25 -4.37 -10.18
CA LEU A 68 2.39 -3.79 -8.86
C LEU A 68 3.08 -2.42 -8.92
N LYS A 69 4.22 -2.33 -9.59
CA LYS A 69 5.03 -1.10 -9.66
C LYS A 69 4.29 0.06 -10.35
N GLU A 70 3.45 -0.25 -11.34
CA GLU A 70 2.67 0.75 -12.08
C GLU A 70 1.43 1.25 -11.32
N THR A 71 0.82 0.39 -10.51
CA THR A 71 -0.47 0.70 -9.84
C THR A 71 -0.33 1.06 -8.38
N CYS A 72 0.81 0.76 -7.75
CA CYS A 72 1.00 1.05 -6.33
C CYS A 72 1.15 2.56 -6.10
N PRO A 73 0.24 3.20 -5.32
CA PRO A 73 0.36 4.62 -4.99
C PRO A 73 1.35 4.86 -3.84
N PHE A 74 1.83 3.80 -3.19
CA PHE A 74 2.79 3.89 -2.10
C PHE A 74 4.21 3.81 -2.65
N PRO A 75 5.19 4.48 -2.00
CA PRO A 75 6.59 4.29 -2.31
C PRO A 75 6.99 2.84 -1.99
N ALA A 76 7.03 2.00 -3.03
CA ALA A 76 7.28 0.58 -2.94
C ALA A 76 8.48 0.18 -3.80
N ARG A 77 9.32 -0.71 -3.27
CA ARG A 77 10.43 -1.31 -3.99
C ARG A 77 10.23 -2.82 -4.09
N PRO A 78 9.97 -3.36 -5.30
CA PRO A 78 10.01 -4.80 -5.53
C PRO A 78 11.40 -5.36 -5.24
N ILE A 79 11.46 -6.50 -4.56
CA ILE A 79 12.67 -7.27 -4.32
C ILE A 79 12.49 -8.62 -5.00
N GLY A 80 13.30 -8.85 -6.04
CA GLY A 80 13.13 -9.99 -6.93
C GLY A 80 11.73 -10.04 -7.54
N ALA A 81 11.25 -11.26 -7.82
CA ALA A 81 9.98 -11.47 -8.52
C ALA A 81 8.74 -11.57 -7.62
N LYS A 82 8.90 -11.76 -6.31
CA LYS A 82 7.81 -12.18 -5.42
C LYS A 82 7.69 -11.37 -4.14
N ARG A 83 8.59 -10.41 -3.89
CA ARG A 83 8.58 -9.61 -2.66
C ARG A 83 8.51 -8.13 -2.99
N VAL A 84 7.96 -7.36 -2.07
CA VAL A 84 7.85 -5.92 -2.16
C VAL A 84 8.06 -5.31 -0.78
N VAL A 85 8.83 -4.23 -0.74
CA VAL A 85 9.05 -3.42 0.46
C VAL A 85 8.32 -2.10 0.30
N PHE A 86 7.42 -1.81 1.22
CA PHE A 86 6.72 -0.53 1.30
C PHE A 86 7.41 0.39 2.29
N ASN A 87 7.68 1.62 1.87
CA ASN A 87 8.13 2.68 2.75
C ASN A 87 6.91 3.33 3.40
N ILE A 88 6.85 3.28 4.73
CA ILE A 88 5.72 3.78 5.50
C ILE A 88 6.17 4.98 6.34
N LYS A 89 5.28 5.99 6.45
CA LYS A 89 5.50 7.21 7.22
C LYS A 89 6.84 7.87 6.89
N GLY A 90 6.98 8.43 5.69
CA GLY A 90 8.16 9.23 5.33
C GLY A 90 9.51 8.50 5.48
N ASN A 91 9.56 7.19 5.20
CA ASN A 91 10.75 6.34 5.31
C ASN A 91 11.14 5.90 6.74
N HIS A 92 10.32 6.18 7.75
CA HIS A 92 10.56 5.74 9.13
C HIS A 92 10.31 4.24 9.34
N TYR A 93 9.35 3.67 8.60
CA TYR A 93 8.95 2.27 8.72
C TYR A 93 9.07 1.52 7.39
N ARG A 94 9.21 0.19 7.47
CA ARG A 94 9.22 -0.74 6.35
C ARG A 94 8.21 -1.84 6.58
N VAL A 95 7.46 -2.16 5.53
CA VAL A 95 6.61 -3.35 5.50
C VAL A 95 7.09 -4.23 4.36
N ILE A 96 7.49 -5.45 4.65
CA ILE A 96 7.90 -6.43 3.64
C ILE A 96 6.73 -7.35 3.41
N CYS A 97 6.26 -7.40 2.16
CA CYS A 97 5.24 -8.34 1.73
C CYS A 97 5.78 -9.32 0.70
N ALA A 98 5.44 -10.59 0.83
CA ALA A 98 5.51 -11.53 -0.28
C ALA A 98 4.18 -11.59 -1.00
N VAL A 99 4.24 -11.48 -2.32
CA VAL A 99 3.11 -11.68 -3.22
C VAL A 99 3.31 -13.00 -3.94
N ARG A 100 2.39 -13.94 -3.70
CA ARG A 100 2.31 -15.19 -4.45
C ARG A 100 1.25 -15.02 -5.53
N TYR A 101 1.70 -14.69 -6.74
CA TYR A 101 0.85 -14.69 -7.92
C TYR A 101 0.41 -16.12 -8.22
N ALA A 102 -0.89 -16.31 -8.41
CA ALA A 102 -1.48 -17.58 -8.76
C ALA A 102 -2.65 -17.30 -9.70
N SER A 103 -2.95 -18.21 -10.63
CA SER A 103 -4.16 -18.14 -11.45
C SER A 103 -5.06 -19.35 -11.16
N PRO A 104 -5.62 -19.46 -9.94
CA PRO A 104 -6.60 -20.49 -9.63
C PRO A 104 -7.87 -20.34 -10.48
N PRO A 105 -8.58 -21.45 -10.72
CA PRO A 105 -9.79 -21.47 -11.56
C PRO A 105 -10.96 -20.65 -11.01
N ASN A 106 -10.86 -20.13 -9.77
CA ASN A 106 -11.88 -19.32 -9.10
C ASN A 106 -11.71 -17.80 -9.30
N GLY A 107 -10.79 -17.36 -10.16
CA GLY A 107 -10.62 -15.94 -10.52
C GLY A 107 -9.80 -15.10 -9.54
N LEU A 108 -9.25 -15.70 -8.49
CA LEU A 108 -8.22 -15.08 -7.64
C LEU A 108 -6.92 -14.97 -8.46
N GLN A 109 -6.16 -13.89 -8.28
CA GLN A 109 -4.87 -13.63 -8.94
C GLN A 109 -3.66 -13.88 -8.03
N GLY A 110 -3.91 -14.10 -6.73
CA GLY A 110 -2.82 -14.40 -5.81
C GLY A 110 -3.14 -14.11 -4.36
N VAL A 111 -2.09 -14.22 -3.56
CA VAL A 111 -2.13 -14.08 -2.11
C VAL A 111 -1.00 -13.18 -1.66
N VAL A 112 -1.28 -12.26 -0.74
CA VAL A 112 -0.31 -11.36 -0.13
C VAL A 112 -0.09 -11.76 1.32
N PHE A 113 1.18 -11.91 1.68
CA PHE A 113 1.65 -12.18 3.03
C PHE A 113 2.54 -11.03 3.47
N VAL A 114 2.36 -10.56 4.68
CA VAL A 114 3.26 -9.62 5.34
C VAL A 114 4.26 -10.47 6.11
N HIS A 115 5.54 -10.33 5.77
CA HIS A 115 6.64 -11.03 6.43
C HIS A 115 7.37 -10.18 7.46
N PHE A 116 7.23 -8.85 7.40
CA PHE A 116 7.86 -7.94 8.35
C PHE A 116 7.12 -6.61 8.40
N VAL A 117 7.04 -6.02 9.59
CA VAL A 117 6.68 -4.63 9.84
C VAL A 117 7.60 -4.12 10.94
N GLY A 118 8.21 -2.96 10.74
CA GLY A 118 9.15 -2.41 11.70
C GLY A 118 9.72 -1.06 11.26
N THR A 119 10.49 -0.46 12.15
CA THR A 119 11.29 0.75 11.88
C THR A 119 12.39 0.47 10.86
N HIS A 120 12.95 1.52 10.27
CA HIS A 120 14.10 1.39 9.38
C HIS A 120 15.30 0.73 10.07
N ALA A 121 15.52 1.00 11.35
CA ALA A 121 16.62 0.41 12.12
C ALA A 121 16.41 -1.09 12.37
N GLU A 122 15.16 -1.55 12.55
CA GLU A 122 14.85 -2.97 12.63
C GLU A 122 14.98 -3.65 11.27
N TYR A 123 14.53 -2.97 10.20
CA TYR A 123 14.69 -3.45 8.83
C TYR A 123 16.17 -3.69 8.48
N ASP A 124 17.09 -2.82 8.89
CA ASP A 124 18.51 -2.96 8.59
C ASP A 124 19.15 -4.20 9.24
N ARG A 125 18.51 -4.79 10.25
CA ARG A 125 18.96 -6.03 10.89
C ARG A 125 18.41 -7.29 10.23
N VAL A 126 17.53 -7.14 9.24
CA VAL A 126 16.79 -8.22 8.62
C VAL A 126 17.13 -8.26 7.13
N ASP A 127 17.34 -9.46 6.61
CA ASP A 127 17.48 -9.66 5.17
C ASP A 127 16.10 -9.73 4.51
N ALA A 128 15.79 -8.73 3.69
CA ALA A 128 14.50 -8.60 3.03
C ALA A 128 14.22 -9.72 2.00
N GLU A 129 15.24 -10.42 1.50
CA GLU A 129 15.10 -11.53 0.56
C GLU A 129 14.76 -12.85 1.25
N THR A 130 15.22 -13.04 2.49
CA THR A 130 15.11 -14.33 3.19
C THR A 130 14.15 -14.29 4.38
N VAL A 131 13.82 -13.11 4.92
CA VAL A 131 12.89 -12.99 6.04
C VAL A 131 11.58 -13.66 5.70
N THR A 132 11.21 -14.67 6.49
CA THR A 132 9.99 -15.43 6.26
C THR A 132 9.29 -15.53 7.60
N PHE A 133 8.18 -14.79 7.69
CA PHE A 133 7.25 -14.70 8.82
C PHE A 133 7.67 -13.70 9.92
N LEU A 134 6.66 -13.01 10.44
CA LEU A 134 6.70 -12.19 11.66
C LEU A 134 6.66 -13.11 12.87
#